data_AF-A0A1H9TF55-F1
#
_entry.id   AF-A0A1H9TF55-F1
#
_cell.length_a   1.000
_cell.length_b   1.000
_cell.length_c   1.000
_cell.angle_alpha   90.00
_cell.angle_beta   90.00
_cell.angle_gamma   90.00
#
_symmetry.space_group_name_H-M   'P 1'
#
loop_
_entity.id
_entity.type
_entity.pdbx_description
1 polymer ?
#
loop_
_entity_poly.entity_id
_entity_poly.type
_entity_poly.pdbx_seq_one_letter_code
_entity_poly.pdbx_strand_id
1 'polypeptide(L)'
;MPDIWLPGWNRHPFGLRGKTYQYGHNPKGCLHTTEGTSIAGALAAYAPYPPHGIYDWRTRQKLQHVPLNLASYSAMDGNDDDYMVQIELVGFAAESRFWPDEAWRNIAEDVIKPIEDHFGVPRRALDFKDGRDGITPYISSAQSPIRISPTQLRDFSGWLGHQHLCAPDTHWDPGAIQINKIFSYLEDDVSAEEVWNYPLVMVHADGTTHTANAREVLRHSELQHEVTRSELSKVKSDLSKLQAQVAELKASGIPTVAKVDVTEIAKAVNDEGDRRDRDGDPKTGTPS
;
A
#
# COMPACT_ATOMS: atom_id res chain seq x y z
N MET A 1 -20.61 -28.76 -1.34
CA MET A 1 -19.88 -28.04 -2.41
C MET A 1 -18.72 -28.90 -2.87
N PRO A 2 -18.35 -28.90 -4.16
CA PRO A 2 -17.16 -29.62 -4.64
C PRO A 2 -15.89 -29.05 -4.00
N ASP A 3 -14.87 -29.90 -3.85
CA ASP A 3 -13.59 -29.49 -3.29
C ASP A 3 -12.88 -28.47 -4.20
N ILE A 4 -12.37 -27.38 -3.62
CA ILE A 4 -11.73 -26.28 -4.34
C ILE A 4 -10.21 -26.51 -4.41
N TRP A 5 -9.74 -26.92 -5.59
CA TRP A 5 -8.32 -27.04 -5.90
C TRP A 5 -7.91 -25.93 -6.86
N LEU A 6 -6.83 -25.22 -6.54
CA LEU A 6 -6.35 -24.11 -7.34
C LEU A 6 -5.88 -24.58 -8.72
N PRO A 7 -6.27 -23.90 -9.82
CA PRO A 7 -5.76 -24.20 -11.14
C PRO A 7 -4.23 -24.15 -11.21
N GLY A 8 -3.63 -25.17 -11.82
CA GLY A 8 -2.17 -25.29 -11.96
C GLY A 8 -1.42 -25.74 -10.69
N TRP A 9 -2.08 -25.90 -9.55
CA TRP A 9 -1.48 -26.51 -8.37
C TRP A 9 -1.56 -28.04 -8.44
N ASN A 10 -0.43 -28.71 -8.19
CA ASN A 10 -0.39 -30.17 -8.16
C ASN A 10 -1.02 -30.68 -6.86
N ARG A 11 -1.95 -31.62 -6.97
CA ARG A 11 -2.58 -32.23 -5.79
C ARG A 11 -1.61 -33.20 -5.12
N HIS A 12 -1.34 -33.00 -3.84
CA HIS A 12 -0.48 -33.83 -3.02
C HIS A 12 -1.14 -34.06 -1.65
N PRO A 13 -2.27 -34.78 -1.57
CA PRO A 13 -2.95 -34.99 -0.30
C PRO A 13 -2.15 -35.93 0.62
N PHE A 14 -2.08 -35.61 1.92
CA PHE A 14 -1.48 -36.48 2.94
C PHE A 14 -2.47 -37.51 3.53
N GLY A 15 -3.61 -37.72 2.86
CA GLY A 15 -4.72 -38.53 3.39
C GLY A 15 -5.62 -37.80 4.40
N LEU A 16 -5.21 -36.61 4.86
CA LEU A 16 -6.04 -35.70 5.63
C LEU A 16 -6.84 -34.81 4.69
N ARG A 17 -8.17 -34.76 4.87
CA ARG A 17 -9.05 -33.98 3.99
C ARG A 17 -9.10 -32.50 4.36
N GLY A 18 -8.82 -32.12 5.60
CA GLY A 18 -9.14 -30.81 6.16
C GLY A 18 -10.36 -30.86 7.09
N LYS A 19 -10.55 -29.81 7.88
CA LYS A 19 -11.68 -29.61 8.79
C LYS A 19 -12.73 -28.71 8.13
N THR A 20 -13.97 -28.74 8.60
CA THR A 20 -14.93 -27.70 8.23
C THR A 20 -14.51 -26.40 8.89
N TYR A 21 -14.58 -25.27 8.17
CA TYR A 21 -14.39 -23.96 8.80
C TYR A 21 -15.48 -23.71 9.86
N GLN A 22 -15.07 -23.19 11.01
CA GLN A 22 -15.99 -22.75 12.06
C GLN A 22 -16.75 -21.49 11.63
N TYR A 23 -16.08 -20.62 10.88
CA TYR A 23 -16.61 -19.37 10.37
C TYR A 23 -16.45 -19.33 8.84
N GLY A 24 -17.50 -18.89 8.12
CA GLY A 24 -17.50 -18.82 6.66
C GLY A 24 -17.43 -17.38 6.10
N HIS A 25 -16.85 -16.45 6.85
CA HIS A 25 -16.78 -15.03 6.50
C HIS A 25 -15.38 -14.48 6.80
N ASN A 26 -15.09 -13.28 6.28
CA ASN A 26 -13.80 -12.60 6.44
C ASN A 26 -12.61 -13.46 5.97
N PRO A 27 -12.51 -13.79 4.66
CA PRO A 27 -11.47 -14.65 4.12
C PRO A 27 -10.06 -14.09 4.36
N LYS A 28 -9.14 -14.99 4.69
CA LYS A 28 -7.76 -14.66 5.05
C LYS A 28 -6.78 -15.51 4.28
N GLY A 29 -5.61 -14.94 4.00
CA GLY A 29 -4.43 -15.69 3.63
C GLY A 29 -3.39 -15.61 4.75
N CYS A 30 -2.87 -16.77 5.18
CA CYS A 30 -1.77 -16.87 6.13
C CYS A 30 -0.54 -17.42 5.42
N LEU A 31 0.53 -16.63 5.44
CA LEU A 31 1.81 -17.00 4.88
C LEU A 31 2.72 -17.56 5.98
N HIS A 32 3.46 -18.59 5.62
CA HIS A 32 4.46 -19.24 6.46
C HIS A 32 5.78 -19.33 5.71
N THR A 33 6.88 -19.56 6.42
CA THR A 33 8.13 -20.04 5.83
C THR A 33 8.49 -21.40 6.39
N THR A 34 8.97 -22.28 5.52
CA THR A 34 9.30 -23.67 5.88
C THR A 34 10.50 -23.81 6.83
N GLU A 35 11.23 -22.73 7.08
CA GLU A 35 12.55 -22.72 7.73
C GLU A 35 13.52 -23.75 7.10
N GLY A 36 13.50 -23.79 5.76
CA GLY A 36 14.18 -24.82 4.98
C GLY A 36 14.34 -24.42 3.51
N THR A 37 15.10 -25.23 2.76
CA THR A 37 15.54 -24.89 1.40
C THR A 37 14.84 -25.67 0.29
N SER A 38 13.91 -26.58 0.61
CA SER A 38 13.23 -27.39 -0.39
C SER A 38 11.85 -27.86 0.05
N ILE A 39 10.97 -28.07 -0.93
CA ILE A 39 9.66 -28.71 -0.72
C ILE A 39 9.82 -30.10 -0.11
N ALA A 40 10.75 -30.91 -0.63
CA ALA A 40 10.96 -32.28 -0.15
C ALA A 40 11.30 -32.34 1.36
N GLY A 41 12.13 -31.41 1.85
CA GLY A 41 12.43 -31.30 3.27
C GLY A 41 11.22 -30.89 4.11
N ALA A 42 10.43 -29.94 3.62
CA ALA A 42 9.27 -29.42 4.33
C ALA A 42 8.10 -30.43 4.41
N LEU A 43 7.85 -31.21 3.35
CA LEU A 43 6.76 -32.19 3.28
C LEU A 43 6.81 -33.19 4.45
N ALA A 44 8.00 -33.62 4.87
CA ALA A 44 8.15 -34.55 5.98
C ALA A 44 7.82 -33.89 7.34
N ALA A 45 8.13 -32.60 7.50
CA ALA A 45 7.99 -31.88 8.76
C ALA A 45 6.52 -31.59 9.10
N TYR A 46 5.74 -31.09 8.14
CA TYR A 46 4.33 -30.73 8.39
C TYR A 46 3.33 -31.81 7.97
N ALA A 47 3.75 -32.99 7.51
CA ALA A 47 2.82 -34.07 7.12
C ALA A 47 1.71 -34.37 8.17
N PRO A 48 1.98 -34.32 9.49
CA PRO A 48 0.93 -34.50 10.51
C PRO A 48 -0.06 -33.31 10.60
N TYR A 49 0.36 -32.12 10.18
CA TYR A 49 -0.37 -30.85 10.29
C TYR A 49 -0.28 -30.06 8.97
N PRO A 50 -0.80 -30.60 7.85
CA PRO A 50 -0.54 -30.02 6.55
C PRO A 50 -1.21 -28.65 6.39
N PRO A 51 -0.51 -27.69 5.74
CA PRO A 51 -1.11 -26.44 5.28
C PRO A 51 -2.04 -26.68 4.09
N HIS A 52 -2.65 -25.63 3.53
CA HIS A 52 -3.38 -25.78 2.27
C HIS A 52 -2.41 -26.10 1.13
N GLY A 53 -1.24 -25.49 1.12
CA GLY A 53 -0.23 -25.79 0.12
C GLY A 53 1.16 -25.28 0.47
N ILE A 54 2.10 -25.64 -0.38
CA ILE A 54 3.49 -25.20 -0.33
C ILE A 54 3.91 -24.67 -1.70
N TYR A 55 4.75 -23.64 -1.68
CA TYR A 55 5.28 -23.00 -2.86
C TYR A 55 6.78 -22.73 -2.73
N ASP A 56 7.54 -23.07 -3.77
CA ASP A 56 8.92 -22.65 -3.93
C ASP A 56 9.01 -21.62 -5.06
N TRP A 57 9.28 -20.37 -4.71
CA TRP A 57 9.35 -19.26 -5.67
C TRP A 57 10.50 -19.39 -6.67
N ARG A 58 11.53 -20.19 -6.36
CA ARG A 58 12.70 -20.39 -7.24
C ARG A 58 12.37 -21.33 -8.39
N THR A 59 11.70 -22.43 -8.06
CA THR A 59 11.33 -23.47 -9.03
C THR A 59 9.90 -23.29 -9.56
N ARG A 60 9.13 -22.39 -8.96
CA ARG A 60 7.68 -22.19 -9.13
C ARG A 60 6.88 -23.49 -8.91
N GLN A 61 7.44 -24.44 -8.17
CA GLN A 61 6.74 -25.66 -7.81
C GLN A 61 5.65 -25.35 -6.77
N LYS A 62 4.43 -25.78 -7.06
CA LYS A 62 3.24 -25.54 -6.25
C LYS A 62 2.48 -26.83 -5.98
N LEU A 63 2.37 -27.20 -4.70
CA LEU A 63 1.66 -28.39 -4.25
C LEU A 63 0.52 -27.97 -3.32
N GLN A 64 -0.67 -28.52 -3.54
CA GLN A 64 -1.83 -28.32 -2.66
C GLN A 64 -2.16 -29.62 -1.93
N HIS A 65 -2.33 -29.54 -0.62
CA HIS A 65 -2.55 -30.68 0.27
C HIS A 65 -4.01 -30.75 0.75
N VAL A 66 -4.63 -29.60 1.01
CA VAL A 66 -6.01 -29.46 1.51
C VAL A 66 -6.79 -28.55 0.55
N PRO A 67 -8.03 -28.90 0.15
CA PRO A 67 -8.84 -28.05 -0.71
C PRO A 67 -9.30 -26.77 0.03
N LEU A 68 -9.42 -25.65 -0.69
CA LEU A 68 -9.65 -24.33 -0.08
C LEU A 68 -11.02 -24.16 0.59
N ASN A 69 -11.97 -25.07 0.36
CA ASN A 69 -13.28 -25.04 1.04
C ASN A 69 -13.25 -25.77 2.40
N LEU A 70 -12.07 -26.15 2.89
CA LEU A 70 -11.85 -26.81 4.18
C LEU A 70 -10.65 -26.17 4.88
N ALA A 71 -10.71 -26.08 6.20
CA ALA A 71 -9.63 -25.66 7.06
C ALA A 71 -8.45 -26.64 7.03
N SER A 72 -7.23 -26.11 6.99
CA SER A 72 -5.98 -26.87 7.14
C SER A 72 -5.55 -26.97 8.61
N TYR A 73 -4.31 -27.41 8.87
CA TYR A 73 -3.87 -27.77 10.22
C TYR A 73 -2.60 -27.01 10.70
N SER A 74 -2.03 -26.14 9.87
CA SER A 74 -0.73 -25.50 10.13
C SER A 74 -0.77 -24.29 11.06
N ALA A 75 -1.96 -23.80 11.45
CA ALA A 75 -2.10 -22.64 12.33
C ALA A 75 -1.97 -23.04 13.81
N MET A 76 -2.21 -24.32 14.10
CA MET A 76 -2.17 -24.96 15.42
C MET A 76 -3.04 -24.25 16.49
N ASP A 77 -3.20 -24.89 17.65
CA ASP A 77 -3.79 -24.32 18.88
C ASP A 77 -5.12 -23.54 18.77
N GLY A 78 -6.09 -24.13 18.05
CA GLY A 78 -7.50 -23.70 18.09
C GLY A 78 -7.88 -22.56 17.15
N ASN A 79 -6.97 -22.13 16.27
CA ASN A 79 -7.26 -21.18 15.18
C ASN A 79 -7.32 -21.85 13.79
N ASP A 80 -7.16 -23.18 13.74
CA ASP A 80 -7.13 -23.96 12.49
C ASP A 80 -8.41 -23.85 11.67
N ASP A 81 -9.55 -23.62 12.32
CA ASP A 81 -10.89 -23.58 11.73
C ASP A 81 -11.41 -22.17 11.40
N ASP A 82 -10.58 -21.14 11.55
CA ASP A 82 -10.84 -19.81 10.99
C ASP A 82 -10.86 -19.84 9.44
N TYR A 83 -11.60 -18.92 8.81
CA TYR A 83 -11.78 -18.85 7.35
C TYR A 83 -10.50 -18.37 6.63
N MET A 84 -9.49 -19.24 6.60
CA MET A 84 -8.11 -18.89 6.30
C MET A 84 -7.44 -19.95 5.42
N VAL A 85 -6.79 -19.50 4.34
CA VAL A 85 -5.90 -20.31 3.50
C VAL A 85 -4.48 -20.16 3.99
N GLN A 86 -3.78 -21.27 4.20
CA GLN A 86 -2.45 -21.32 4.82
C GLN A 86 -1.43 -21.86 3.82
N ILE A 87 -0.39 -21.08 3.52
CA ILE A 87 0.62 -21.41 2.51
C ILE A 87 2.02 -21.36 3.10
N GLU A 88 2.75 -22.46 2.93
CA GLU A 88 4.18 -22.56 3.20
C GLU A 88 5.01 -22.02 2.04
N LEU A 89 5.93 -21.08 2.30
CA LEU A 89 6.88 -20.57 1.32
C LEU A 89 8.27 -21.15 1.61
N VAL A 90 8.90 -21.77 0.60
CA VAL A 90 10.23 -22.36 0.77
C VAL A 90 11.29 -21.28 1.00
N GLY A 91 11.82 -21.25 2.21
CA GLY A 91 12.88 -20.35 2.65
C GLY A 91 12.89 -20.17 4.16
N PHE A 92 13.53 -19.08 4.60
CA PHE A 92 13.71 -18.73 6.01
C PHE A 92 13.11 -17.35 6.30
N ALA A 93 12.41 -17.22 7.42
CA ALA A 93 11.82 -15.96 7.88
C ALA A 93 12.88 -14.85 8.05
N ALA A 94 14.10 -15.21 8.46
CA ALA A 94 15.22 -14.28 8.65
C ALA A 94 15.75 -13.64 7.37
N GLU A 95 15.47 -14.27 6.24
CA GLU A 95 15.95 -13.86 4.92
C GLU A 95 14.85 -13.21 4.08
N SER A 96 13.58 -13.43 4.43
CA SER A 96 12.44 -13.02 3.59
C SER A 96 12.47 -11.53 3.26
N ARG A 97 12.87 -10.66 4.19
CA ARG A 97 13.06 -9.21 3.92
C ARG A 97 13.88 -8.91 2.66
N PHE A 98 14.84 -9.78 2.33
CA PHE A 98 15.84 -9.57 1.28
C PHE A 98 15.68 -10.52 0.09
N TRP A 99 14.57 -11.25 -0.03
CA TRP A 99 14.36 -12.02 -1.24
C TRP A 99 14.31 -11.11 -2.47
N PRO A 100 14.77 -11.61 -3.63
CA PRO A 100 14.84 -10.82 -4.86
C PRO A 100 13.45 -10.48 -5.40
N ASP A 101 13.40 -9.49 -6.28
CA ASP A 101 12.18 -9.05 -6.99
C ASP A 101 11.45 -10.18 -7.72
N GLU A 102 12.21 -11.13 -8.26
CA GLU A 102 11.66 -12.34 -8.86
C GLU A 102 10.85 -13.17 -7.86
N ALA A 103 11.29 -13.30 -6.61
CA ALA A 103 10.53 -14.02 -5.58
C ALA A 103 9.18 -13.34 -5.35
N TRP A 104 9.17 -12.02 -5.23
CA TRP A 104 7.95 -11.24 -5.01
C TRP A 104 6.96 -11.34 -6.15
N ARG A 105 7.43 -11.22 -7.39
CA ARG A 105 6.60 -11.40 -8.58
C ARG A 105 6.04 -12.82 -8.67
N ASN A 106 6.89 -13.83 -8.46
CA ASN A 106 6.48 -15.22 -8.54
C ASN A 106 5.42 -15.55 -7.46
N ILE A 107 5.60 -15.09 -6.22
CA ILE A 107 4.62 -15.24 -5.13
C ILE A 107 3.32 -14.50 -5.46
N ALA A 108 3.40 -13.30 -6.04
CA ALA A 108 2.24 -12.53 -6.46
C ALA A 108 1.37 -13.34 -7.44
N GLU A 109 1.99 -13.83 -8.52
CA GLU A 109 1.33 -14.51 -9.63
C GLU A 109 0.83 -15.92 -9.27
N ASP A 110 1.65 -16.71 -8.56
CA ASP A 110 1.35 -18.13 -8.34
C ASP A 110 0.59 -18.41 -7.04
N VAL A 111 0.68 -17.50 -6.05
CA VAL A 111 0.11 -17.71 -4.72
C VAL A 111 -0.98 -16.68 -4.42
N ILE A 112 -0.62 -15.40 -4.36
CA ILE A 112 -1.54 -14.36 -3.90
C ILE A 112 -2.74 -14.26 -4.83
N LYS A 113 -2.53 -13.94 -6.12
CA LYS A 113 -3.62 -13.73 -7.07
C LYS A 113 -4.57 -14.92 -7.18
N PRO A 114 -4.11 -16.18 -7.34
CA PRO A 114 -5.02 -17.32 -7.43
C PRO A 114 -5.88 -17.50 -6.16
N ILE A 115 -5.32 -17.23 -4.97
CA ILE A 115 -6.06 -17.33 -3.71
C ILE A 115 -7.06 -16.19 -3.57
N GLU A 116 -6.69 -14.96 -3.93
CA GLU A 116 -7.63 -13.83 -3.99
C GLU A 116 -8.81 -14.14 -4.92
N ASP A 117 -8.50 -14.61 -6.14
CA ASP A 117 -9.50 -14.91 -7.17
C ASP A 117 -10.45 -16.07 -6.78
N HIS A 118 -9.97 -17.09 -6.06
CA HIS A 118 -10.77 -18.31 -5.76
C HIS A 118 -11.35 -18.36 -4.35
N PHE A 119 -10.70 -17.74 -3.36
CA PHE A 119 -11.13 -17.75 -1.96
C PHE A 119 -11.67 -16.38 -1.49
N GLY A 120 -11.43 -15.31 -2.27
CA GLY A 120 -11.96 -13.99 -2.00
C GLY A 120 -11.18 -13.21 -0.94
N VAL A 121 -9.92 -13.57 -0.66
CA VAL A 121 -9.06 -12.80 0.25
C VAL A 121 -8.89 -11.38 -0.28
N PRO A 122 -9.21 -10.33 0.49
CA PRO A 122 -8.99 -8.95 0.04
C PRO A 122 -7.49 -8.63 -0.02
N ARG A 123 -7.09 -7.85 -1.03
CA ARG A 123 -5.73 -7.35 -1.19
C ARG A 123 -5.40 -6.24 -0.19
N ARG A 124 -5.24 -6.63 1.07
CA ARG A 124 -4.73 -5.81 2.17
C ARG A 124 -4.01 -6.73 3.14
N ALA A 125 -3.08 -6.19 3.91
CA ALA A 125 -2.28 -7.00 4.82
C ALA A 125 -2.07 -6.32 6.17
N LEU A 126 -1.77 -7.14 7.18
CA LEU A 126 -1.06 -6.65 8.38
C LEU A 126 0.42 -6.41 8.04
N ASP A 127 1.06 -5.53 8.80
CA ASP A 127 2.48 -5.26 8.65
C ASP A 127 3.33 -6.46 9.10
N PHE A 128 4.03 -7.09 8.16
CA PHE A 128 4.99 -8.16 8.44
C PHE A 128 6.29 -7.59 9.02
N LYS A 129 6.77 -8.16 10.13
CA LYS A 129 7.96 -7.68 10.84
C LYS A 129 9.00 -8.79 11.05
N ASP A 130 10.22 -8.38 11.37
CA ASP A 130 11.30 -9.24 11.85
C ASP A 130 12.01 -8.60 13.06
N GLY A 131 13.07 -9.23 13.55
CA GLY A 131 13.85 -8.71 14.67
C GLY A 131 14.49 -7.33 14.43
N ARG A 132 14.61 -6.89 13.16
CA ARG A 132 15.19 -5.58 12.82
C ARG A 132 14.19 -4.43 12.99
N ASP A 133 12.91 -4.72 13.17
CA ASP A 133 11.88 -3.71 13.41
C ASP A 133 11.77 -3.31 14.90
N GLY A 134 12.79 -3.62 15.71
CA GLY A 134 12.85 -3.24 17.12
C GLY A 134 11.97 -4.09 18.05
N ILE A 135 11.52 -5.26 17.58
CA ILE A 135 10.61 -6.14 18.33
C ILE A 135 11.37 -7.23 19.11
N THR A 136 12.65 -7.47 18.80
CA THR A 136 13.50 -8.41 19.54
C THR A 136 13.59 -8.05 21.04
N PRO A 137 13.48 -9.03 21.97
CA PRO A 137 13.42 -10.48 21.77
C PRO A 137 12.00 -11.06 21.60
N TYR A 138 10.98 -10.23 21.51
CA TYR A 138 9.57 -10.66 21.62
C TYR A 138 8.97 -11.21 20.33
N ILE A 139 9.64 -11.07 19.17
CA ILE A 139 9.07 -11.44 17.86
C ILE A 139 8.60 -12.91 17.82
N SER A 140 9.36 -13.83 18.43
CA SER A 140 9.00 -15.25 18.57
C SER A 140 8.47 -15.60 19.97
N SER A 141 7.59 -14.77 20.53
CA SER A 141 6.95 -15.04 21.83
C SER A 141 5.46 -14.72 21.82
N ALA A 142 4.72 -15.32 22.75
CA ALA A 142 3.29 -15.04 22.96
C ALA A 142 3.02 -13.57 23.34
N GLN A 143 4.04 -12.84 23.79
CA GLN A 143 4.00 -11.41 24.15
C GLN A 143 4.39 -10.50 22.98
N SER A 144 4.62 -11.04 21.78
CA SER A 144 4.92 -10.24 20.60
C SER A 144 3.82 -9.19 20.38
N PRO A 145 4.16 -7.89 20.25
CA PRO A 145 3.17 -6.81 20.14
C PRO A 145 2.39 -6.82 18.83
N ILE A 146 2.79 -7.65 17.86
CA ILE A 146 2.13 -7.79 16.56
C ILE A 146 1.15 -8.96 16.51
N ARG A 147 1.05 -9.76 17.58
CA ARG A 147 0.02 -10.79 17.69
C ARG A 147 -1.34 -10.15 17.91
N ILE A 148 -2.31 -10.61 17.15
CA ILE A 148 -3.69 -10.15 17.30
C ILE A 148 -4.45 -11.07 18.25
N SER A 149 -5.50 -10.55 18.89
CA SER A 149 -6.41 -11.34 19.72
C SER A 149 -7.32 -12.24 18.85
N PRO A 150 -7.92 -13.29 19.41
CA PRO A 150 -8.87 -14.14 18.66
C PRO A 150 -10.05 -13.37 18.05
N THR A 151 -10.52 -12.30 18.71
CA THR A 151 -11.57 -11.44 18.14
C THR A 151 -11.05 -10.66 16.94
N GLN A 152 -9.87 -10.04 17.05
CA GLN A 152 -9.25 -9.35 15.92
C GLN A 152 -8.97 -10.30 14.74
N LEU A 153 -8.55 -11.53 15.02
CA LEU A 153 -8.37 -12.55 13.98
C LEU A 153 -9.70 -12.80 13.27
N ARG A 154 -10.78 -13.14 13.99
CA ARG A 154 -12.11 -13.38 13.39
C ARG A 154 -12.62 -12.21 12.55
N ASP A 155 -12.43 -10.98 13.03
CA ASP A 155 -12.87 -9.75 12.36
C ASP A 155 -11.98 -9.34 11.16
N PHE A 156 -10.76 -9.86 11.09
CA PHE A 156 -9.81 -9.53 10.03
C PHE A 156 -10.11 -10.29 8.73
N SER A 157 -9.88 -9.65 7.59
CA SER A 157 -10.06 -10.22 6.25
C SER A 157 -8.96 -9.69 5.34
N GLY A 158 -8.02 -10.53 4.91
CA GLY A 158 -6.82 -10.10 4.17
C GLY A 158 -5.63 -11.01 4.44
N TRP A 159 -4.42 -10.51 4.18
CA TRP A 159 -3.18 -11.27 4.34
C TRP A 159 -2.52 -11.03 5.70
N LEU A 160 -2.07 -12.11 6.31
CA LEU A 160 -1.30 -12.13 7.55
C LEU A 160 -0.21 -13.20 7.47
N GLY A 161 0.69 -13.23 8.45
CA GLY A 161 1.66 -14.31 8.62
C GLY A 161 1.42 -15.03 9.94
N HIS A 162 2.10 -16.16 10.13
CA HIS A 162 2.07 -16.90 11.40
C HIS A 162 2.42 -16.00 12.60
N GLN A 163 3.34 -15.05 12.41
CA GLN A 163 3.72 -14.04 13.41
C GLN A 163 2.56 -13.20 13.98
N HIS A 164 1.44 -13.11 13.26
CA HIS A 164 0.26 -12.37 13.70
C HIS A 164 -0.73 -13.25 14.47
N LEU A 165 -0.65 -14.59 14.34
CA LEU A 165 -1.60 -15.49 14.97
C LEU A 165 -1.58 -15.37 16.50
N CYS A 166 -2.74 -15.65 17.10
CA CYS A 166 -3.00 -15.42 18.50
C CYS A 166 -2.06 -16.24 19.40
N ALA A 167 -1.74 -15.68 20.58
CA ALA A 167 -1.11 -16.45 21.65
C ALA A 167 -1.98 -17.70 22.00
N PRO A 168 -1.38 -18.81 22.45
CA PRO A 168 0.00 -18.97 22.92
C PRO A 168 1.04 -19.26 21.83
N ASP A 169 0.68 -19.18 20.55
CA ASP A 169 1.62 -19.38 19.45
C ASP A 169 2.85 -18.46 19.60
N THR A 170 4.02 -18.95 19.18
CA THR A 170 5.31 -18.27 19.32
C THR A 170 6.09 -18.18 18.01
N HIS A 171 5.52 -18.61 16.89
CA HIS A 171 6.15 -18.55 15.58
C HIS A 171 6.19 -17.13 15.04
N TRP A 172 7.17 -16.84 14.20
CA TRP A 172 7.43 -15.49 13.68
C TRP A 172 7.58 -15.45 12.15
N ASP A 173 7.40 -16.59 11.50
CA ASP A 173 7.34 -16.67 10.06
C ASP A 173 6.10 -15.92 9.51
N PRO A 174 6.18 -15.41 8.26
CA PRO A 174 7.28 -15.54 7.30
C PRO A 174 8.38 -14.48 7.50
N GLY A 175 8.51 -13.88 8.69
CA GLY A 175 9.38 -12.73 8.92
C GLY A 175 8.89 -11.49 8.20
N ALA A 176 9.80 -10.57 7.85
CA ALA A 176 9.46 -9.29 7.22
C ALA A 176 9.28 -9.41 5.69
N ILE A 177 8.36 -10.27 5.25
CA ILE A 177 8.03 -10.42 3.83
C ILE A 177 7.54 -9.07 3.26
N GLN A 178 7.97 -8.73 2.04
CA GLN A 178 7.65 -7.44 1.42
C GLN A 178 6.25 -7.47 0.78
N ILE A 179 5.19 -7.62 1.58
CA ILE A 179 3.83 -7.84 1.07
C ILE A 179 3.32 -6.73 0.14
N ASN A 180 3.65 -5.46 0.42
CA ASN A 180 3.29 -4.35 -0.45
C ASN A 180 3.99 -4.43 -1.82
N LYS A 181 5.22 -4.96 -1.85
CA LYS A 181 5.95 -5.21 -3.09
C LYS A 181 5.37 -6.39 -3.86
N ILE A 182 4.84 -7.39 -3.17
CA ILE A 182 4.10 -8.49 -3.80
C ILE A 182 2.81 -7.93 -4.43
N PHE A 183 2.05 -7.10 -3.71
CA PHE A 183 0.83 -6.47 -4.22
C PHE A 183 1.08 -5.58 -5.44
N SER A 184 2.19 -4.84 -5.49
CA SER A 184 2.52 -4.00 -6.65
C SER A 184 2.75 -4.77 -7.96
N TYR A 185 2.94 -6.10 -7.90
CA TYR A 185 2.98 -6.94 -9.11
C TYR A 185 1.60 -7.40 -9.58
N LEU A 186 0.54 -7.14 -8.80
CA LEU A 186 -0.85 -7.51 -9.08
C LEU A 186 -1.77 -6.33 -9.26
N GLU A 187 -1.32 -5.13 -8.93
CA GLU A 187 -1.93 -3.92 -9.47
C GLU A 187 -1.91 -4.12 -10.98
N ASP A 188 -3.11 -4.24 -11.57
CA ASP A 188 -3.24 -4.46 -12.99
C ASP A 188 -2.32 -3.46 -13.69
N ASP A 189 -1.67 -3.88 -14.78
CA ASP A 189 -1.15 -2.94 -15.76
C ASP A 189 -2.38 -2.17 -16.28
N VAL A 190 -2.89 -1.22 -15.49
CA VAL A 190 -3.71 -0.12 -15.97
C VAL A 190 -2.79 0.46 -17.01
N SER A 191 -3.11 0.18 -18.26
CA SER A 191 -2.23 0.58 -19.35
C SER A 191 -1.96 2.07 -19.19
N ALA A 192 -0.80 2.57 -19.63
CA ALA A 192 -0.54 4.01 -19.52
C ALA A 192 -1.74 4.83 -20.04
N GLU A 193 -2.42 4.35 -21.09
CA GLU A 193 -3.65 4.91 -21.63
C GLU A 193 -4.83 4.93 -20.63
N GLU A 194 -4.99 3.87 -19.84
CA GLU A 194 -6.04 3.74 -18.83
C GLU A 194 -5.75 4.59 -17.60
N VAL A 195 -4.49 4.74 -17.19
CA VAL A 195 -4.05 5.74 -16.20
C VAL A 195 -4.32 7.16 -16.70
N TRP A 196 -4.02 7.44 -17.97
CA TRP A 196 -4.25 8.74 -18.59
C TRP A 196 -5.73 9.12 -18.67
N ASN A 197 -6.60 8.13 -18.76
CA ASN A 197 -8.05 8.31 -18.89
C ASN A 197 -8.81 8.09 -17.56
N TYR A 198 -8.10 7.73 -16.48
CA TYR A 198 -8.73 7.51 -15.18
C TYR A 198 -9.30 8.83 -14.62
N PRO A 199 -10.57 8.86 -14.17
CA PRO A 199 -11.17 10.06 -13.60
C PRO A 199 -10.52 10.40 -12.26
N LEU A 200 -9.83 11.54 -12.21
CA LEU A 200 -9.30 12.14 -10.99
C LEU A 200 -10.30 13.16 -10.45
N VAL A 201 -10.60 13.08 -9.16
CA VAL A 201 -11.38 14.10 -8.46
C VAL A 201 -10.41 15.16 -7.94
N MET A 202 -10.42 16.33 -8.56
CA MET A 202 -9.71 17.51 -8.08
C MET A 202 -10.58 18.24 -7.07
N VAL A 203 -9.99 18.62 -5.94
CA VAL A 203 -10.62 19.46 -4.92
C VAL A 203 -9.95 20.83 -4.97
N HIS A 204 -10.74 21.86 -5.26
CA HIS A 204 -10.27 23.25 -5.30
C HIS A 204 -10.26 23.86 -3.89
N ALA A 205 -9.50 24.95 -3.71
CA ALA A 205 -9.38 25.64 -2.42
C ALA A 205 -10.72 26.20 -1.89
N ASP A 206 -11.67 26.47 -2.79
CA ASP A 206 -13.04 26.90 -2.45
C ASP A 206 -13.98 25.74 -2.07
N GLY A 207 -13.45 24.51 -1.99
CA GLY A 207 -14.19 23.29 -1.69
C GLY A 207 -14.98 22.71 -2.86
N THR A 208 -14.95 23.34 -4.04
CA THR A 208 -15.58 22.76 -5.24
C THR A 208 -14.77 21.55 -5.74
N THR A 209 -15.49 20.59 -6.33
CA THR A 209 -14.86 19.39 -6.91
C THR A 209 -15.07 19.35 -8.41
N HIS A 210 -14.02 18.96 -9.13
CA HIS A 210 -14.07 18.76 -10.56
C HIS A 210 -13.49 17.38 -10.89
N THR A 211 -14.18 16.60 -11.72
CA THR A 211 -13.64 15.33 -12.22
C THR A 211 -12.97 15.58 -13.57
N ALA A 212 -11.67 15.30 -13.66
CA ALA A 212 -10.88 15.42 -14.88
C ALA A 212 -9.96 14.21 -15.02
N ASN A 213 -9.58 13.83 -16.23
CA ASN A 213 -8.53 12.82 -16.40
C ASN A 213 -7.14 13.47 -16.35
N ALA A 214 -6.09 12.65 -16.21
CA ALA A 214 -4.72 13.15 -16.05
C ALA A 214 -4.24 14.01 -17.25
N ARG A 215 -4.73 13.76 -18.47
CA ARG A 215 -4.41 14.60 -19.65
C ARG A 215 -5.01 15.99 -19.54
N GLU A 216 -6.25 16.08 -19.10
CA GLU A 216 -6.95 17.35 -18.89
C GLU A 216 -6.27 18.18 -17.80
N VAL A 217 -5.85 17.53 -16.70
CA VAL A 217 -5.11 18.19 -15.61
C VAL A 217 -3.78 18.75 -16.11
N LEU A 218 -2.99 17.97 -16.85
CA LEU A 218 -1.73 18.43 -17.43
C LEU A 218 -1.92 19.60 -18.39
N ARG A 219 -2.90 19.50 -19.29
CA ARG A 219 -3.22 20.58 -20.23
C ARG A 219 -3.63 21.87 -19.50
N HIS A 220 -4.40 21.74 -18.42
CA HIS A 220 -4.80 22.89 -17.61
C HIS A 220 -3.61 23.52 -16.89
N SER A 221 -2.69 22.71 -16.35
CA SER A 221 -1.44 23.17 -15.73
C SER A 221 -0.54 23.90 -16.75
N GLU A 222 -0.39 23.35 -17.96
CA GLU A 222 0.39 23.97 -19.02
C GLU A 222 -0.20 25.33 -19.43
N LEU A 223 -1.52 25.41 -19.59
CA LEU A 223 -2.24 26.66 -19.87
C LEU A 223 -2.05 27.68 -18.75
N GLN A 224 -2.16 27.26 -17.48
CA GLN A 224 -1.89 28.15 -16.34
C GLN A 224 -0.44 28.67 -16.36
N HIS A 225 0.53 27.80 -16.61
CA HIS A 225 1.94 28.20 -16.72
C HIS A 225 2.20 29.16 -17.90
N GLU A 226 1.49 29.03 -19.01
CA GLU A 226 1.57 29.96 -20.14
C GLU A 226 0.98 31.33 -19.79
N VAL A 227 -0.19 31.37 -19.14
CA VAL A 227 -0.80 32.61 -18.64
C VAL A 227 0.14 33.30 -17.65
N THR A 228 0.66 32.59 -16.65
CA THR A 228 1.60 33.17 -15.68
C THR A 228 2.86 33.71 -16.35
N ARG A 229 3.42 33.02 -17.36
CA ARG A 229 4.56 33.51 -18.13
C ARG A 229 4.24 34.79 -18.91
N SER A 230 3.07 34.85 -19.52
CA SER A 230 2.59 36.03 -20.24
C SER A 230 2.42 37.25 -19.32
N GLU A 231 1.77 37.05 -18.17
CA GLU A 231 1.58 38.09 -17.16
C GLU A 231 2.91 38.58 -16.58
N LEU A 232 3.82 37.67 -16.27
CA LEU A 232 5.16 38.02 -15.79
C LEU A 232 5.94 38.84 -16.84
N SER A 233 5.80 38.50 -18.13
CA SER A 233 6.41 39.28 -19.22
C SER A 233 5.84 40.70 -19.29
N LYS A 234 4.53 40.85 -19.08
CA LYS A 234 3.88 42.16 -19.06
C LYS A 234 4.37 43.01 -17.88
N VAL A 235 4.43 42.42 -16.68
CA VAL A 235 4.97 43.08 -15.47
C VAL A 235 6.41 43.52 -15.68
N LYS A 236 7.26 42.68 -16.28
CA LYS A 236 8.65 43.03 -16.61
C LYS A 236 8.73 44.22 -17.57
N SER A 237 7.90 44.24 -18.61
CA SER A 237 7.81 45.37 -19.55
C SER A 237 7.40 46.66 -18.83
N ASP A 238 6.37 46.60 -17.98
CA ASP A 238 5.88 47.78 -17.27
C ASP A 238 6.90 48.31 -16.25
N LEU A 239 7.64 47.41 -15.59
CA LEU A 239 8.77 47.78 -14.72
C LEU A 239 9.87 48.51 -15.50
N SER A 240 10.23 48.02 -16.70
CA SER A 240 11.23 48.71 -17.54
C SER A 240 10.77 50.11 -17.97
N LYS A 241 9.48 50.29 -18.29
CA LYS A 241 8.91 51.62 -18.60
C LYS A 241 8.98 52.56 -17.40
N LEU A 242 8.61 52.08 -16.20
CA LEU A 242 8.70 52.87 -14.97
C LEU A 242 10.14 53.27 -14.65
N GLN A 243 11.10 52.35 -14.81
CA GLN A 243 12.52 52.65 -14.61
C GLN A 243 13.02 53.74 -15.56
N ALA A 244 12.58 53.72 -16.83
CA ALA A 244 12.91 54.76 -17.81
C ALA A 244 12.32 56.12 -17.40
N GLN A 245 11.05 56.17 -16.98
CA GLN A 245 10.40 57.40 -16.51
C GLN A 245 11.09 57.98 -15.26
N VAL A 246 11.48 57.12 -14.31
CA VAL A 246 12.23 57.55 -13.12
C VAL A 246 13.59 58.14 -13.51
N ALA A 247 14.28 57.55 -14.49
CA ALA A 247 15.55 58.08 -15.00
C ALA A 247 15.38 59.46 -15.65
N GLU A 248 14.31 59.65 -16.44
CA GLU A 248 13.97 60.92 -17.08
C GLU A 248 13.63 62.01 -16.05
N LEU A 249 12.80 61.67 -15.05
CA LEU A 249 12.48 62.59 -13.95
C LEU A 249 13.74 63.00 -13.18
N LYS A 250 14.65 62.07 -12.88
CA LYS A 250 15.95 62.41 -12.26
C LYS A 250 16.78 63.36 -13.12
N ALA A 251 16.77 63.19 -14.45
CA ALA A 251 17.51 64.06 -15.36
C ALA A 251 16.91 65.47 -15.47
N SER A 252 15.60 65.62 -15.29
CA SER A 252 14.89 66.92 -15.35
C SER A 252 15.16 67.87 -14.18
N GLY A 253 15.94 67.48 -13.18
CA GLY A 253 16.32 68.35 -12.05
C GLY A 253 15.18 68.68 -11.08
N ILE A 254 14.03 67.99 -11.19
CA ILE A 254 12.96 68.08 -10.19
C ILE A 254 13.52 67.51 -8.87
N PRO A 255 13.48 68.26 -7.75
CA PRO A 255 13.90 67.74 -6.45
C PRO A 255 13.07 66.50 -6.16
N THR A 256 13.72 65.34 -6.08
CA THR A 256 13.08 64.10 -5.64
C THR A 256 12.44 64.36 -4.28
N VAL A 257 11.11 64.47 -4.26
CA VAL A 257 10.32 64.46 -3.02
C VAL A 257 10.71 63.20 -2.25
N ALA A 258 10.85 63.35 -0.94
CA ALA A 258 11.41 62.42 0.04
C ALA A 258 11.35 60.94 -0.36
N LYS A 259 12.48 60.24 -0.16
CA LYS A 259 12.62 58.77 -0.22
C LYS A 259 11.30 58.10 0.13
N VAL A 260 10.56 57.63 -0.87
CA VAL A 260 9.48 56.70 -0.65
C VAL A 260 10.15 55.43 -0.16
N ASP A 261 9.91 55.09 1.10
CA ASP A 261 10.46 53.89 1.70
C ASP A 261 9.80 52.69 1.03
N VAL A 262 10.51 52.11 0.06
CA VAL A 262 10.05 50.95 -0.71
C VAL A 262 9.77 49.76 0.22
N THR A 263 10.33 49.77 1.43
CA THR A 263 10.08 48.78 2.48
C THR A 263 8.66 48.86 3.03
N GLU A 264 8.07 50.06 3.15
CA GLU A 264 6.67 50.23 3.57
C GLU A 264 5.70 49.75 2.49
N ILE A 265 6.00 50.00 1.22
CA ILE A 265 5.20 49.50 0.10
C ILE A 265 5.27 47.97 0.03
N ALA A 266 6.46 47.38 0.15
CA ALA A 266 6.63 45.93 0.14
C ALA A 266 5.90 45.27 1.33
N LYS A 267 5.94 45.90 2.50
CA LYS A 267 5.18 45.45 3.67
C LYS A 267 3.67 45.50 3.43
N ALA A 268 3.15 46.61 2.90
CA ALA A 268 1.72 46.76 2.60
C ALA A 268 1.22 45.73 1.57
N VAL A 269 2.05 45.37 0.58
CA VAL A 269 1.71 44.32 -0.41
C VAL A 269 1.68 42.94 0.23
N ASN A 270 2.65 42.61 1.10
CA ASN A 270 2.64 41.33 1.83
C ASN A 270 1.48 41.25 2.83
N ASP A 271 1.22 42.33 3.58
CA ASP A 271 0.11 42.41 4.54
C ASP A 271 -1.25 42.22 3.84
N GLU A 272 -1.41 42.70 2.60
CA GLU A 272 -2.61 42.49 1.77
C GLU A 272 -2.71 41.06 1.23
N GLY A 273 -1.59 40.42 0.87
CA GLY A 273 -1.56 38.99 0.52
C GLY A 273 -2.01 38.11 1.69
N ASP A 274 -1.42 38.33 2.88
CA ASP A 274 -1.76 37.62 4.12
C ASP A 274 -3.20 37.87 4.59
N ARG A 275 -3.80 39.00 4.18
CA ARG A 275 -5.19 39.32 4.50
C ARG A 275 -6.16 38.53 3.63
N ARG A 276 -5.85 38.40 2.33
CA ARG A 276 -6.66 37.60 1.39
C ARG A 276 -6.64 36.12 1.73
N ASP A 277 -5.50 35.60 2.19
CA ASP A 277 -5.38 34.22 2.63
C ASP A 277 -6.17 33.95 3.93
N ARG A 278 -6.36 34.97 4.78
CA ARG A 278 -7.17 34.88 6.01
C ARG A 278 -8.67 35.03 5.78
N ASP A 279 -9.06 35.91 4.86
CA ASP A 279 -10.47 36.19 4.56
C ASP A 279 -11.07 35.19 3.55
N GLY A 280 -10.25 34.29 2.98
CA GLY A 280 -10.62 33.30 1.97
C GLY A 280 -11.17 31.96 2.45
N ASP A 281 -11.30 31.73 3.77
CA ASP A 281 -11.87 30.48 4.32
C ASP A 281 -13.28 30.71 4.91
N PRO A 282 -14.35 30.59 4.10
CA PRO A 282 -15.71 30.59 4.63
C PRO A 282 -15.93 29.25 5.33
N LYS A 283 -15.76 29.24 6.65
CA LYS A 283 -16.16 28.13 7.53
C LYS A 283 -17.57 27.67 7.17
N THR A 284 -17.68 26.53 6.49
CA THR A 284 -18.92 25.81 6.25
C THR A 284 -19.42 25.25 7.57
N GLY A 285 -20.22 26.04 8.29
CA GLY A 285 -21.00 25.56 9.43
C GLY A 285 -22.19 24.75 8.92
N THR A 286 -22.15 23.43 9.11
CA THR A 286 -23.34 22.57 9.04
C THR A 286 -24.26 22.87 10.23
N PRO A 287 -25.54 23.20 10.01
CA PRO A 287 -26.53 23.20 11.07
C PRO A 287 -27.02 21.77 11.36
N SER A 288 -27.31 21.57 12.65
CA SER A 288 -27.96 20.45 13.35
C SER A 288 -28.93 19.57 12.57
#